data_AF-A0A396SB61-F1
#
_entry.id   AF-A0A396SB61-F1
#
_cell.length_a   1.000
_cell.length_b   1.000
_cell.length_c   1.000
_cell.angle_alpha   90.00
_cell.angle_beta   90.00
_cell.angle_gamma   90.00
#
_symmetry.space_group_name_H-M   'P 1'
#
loop_
_entity.id
_entity.type
_entity.pdbx_description
1 polymer ?
#
loop_
_entity_poly.entity_id
_entity_poly.type
_entity_poly.pdbx_seq_one_letter_code
_entity_poly.pdbx_strand_id
1 'polypeptide(L)'
;MFKKLKVLSVFLFFFFMLPIITGLLPFPNNEKYKPPMAEEKQVVYASTDVKSSEKASPEVSATEVTATDVAPAMDSFDVMFVFTHSHETYKPFIENANGTVEVYDDQTNLFSMQKTMEDYFRLNGLNAKTLDVDVMTLNKQNGLTINASYDTVRPYLKKELEQNRYDLILDIHRDSLKANNTTIAHKNVNYAKVAFVIGAENPNYKANLSYANEISQSLNKIIPNLSRGIIEKQGKGVDGVYNQDLSDNLLLIEVGGIDNTEDEVYRTIAVLAQAISKTYVKKEENL
;
A
#
# COMPACT_ATOMS: atom_id res chain seq x y z
N MET A 1 42.50 -36.71 23.95
CA MET A 1 41.22 -35.98 23.82
C MET A 1 41.42 -34.47 23.63
N PHE A 2 42.26 -33.81 24.44
CA PHE A 2 42.51 -32.35 24.37
C PHE A 2 43.08 -31.79 23.04
N LYS A 3 43.88 -32.55 22.28
CA LYS A 3 44.39 -32.08 20.97
C LYS A 3 43.31 -31.95 19.89
N LYS A 4 42.31 -32.85 19.88
CA LYS A 4 41.21 -32.79 18.89
C LYS A 4 40.26 -31.61 19.15
N LEU A 5 40.06 -31.25 20.42
CA LEU A 5 39.20 -30.12 20.80
C LEU A 5 39.84 -28.76 20.45
N LYS A 6 41.16 -28.62 20.60
CA LYS A 6 41.89 -27.42 20.17
C LYS A 6 41.85 -27.22 18.65
N VAL A 7 41.98 -28.29 17.87
CA VAL A 7 41.89 -28.20 16.39
C VAL A 7 40.48 -27.80 15.97
N LEU A 8 39.43 -28.35 16.60
CA LEU A 8 38.05 -27.98 16.32
C LEU A 8 37.74 -26.51 16.67
N SER A 9 38.21 -26.00 17.82
CA SER A 9 38.02 -24.59 18.18
C SER A 9 38.75 -23.62 17.24
N VAL A 10 39.97 -23.95 16.79
CA VAL A 10 40.69 -23.11 15.83
C VAL A 10 39.98 -23.11 14.47
N PHE A 11 39.43 -24.25 14.06
CA PHE A 11 38.65 -24.36 12.82
C PHE A 11 37.36 -23.54 12.89
N LEU A 12 36.63 -23.61 14.01
CA LEU A 12 35.38 -22.87 14.20
C LEU A 12 35.61 -21.36 14.27
N PHE A 13 36.70 -20.93 14.91
CA PHE A 13 37.08 -19.51 14.94
C PHE A 13 37.50 -18.98 13.56
N PHE A 14 38.17 -19.79 12.75
CA PHE A 14 38.52 -19.44 11.38
C PHE A 14 37.27 -19.23 10.50
N PHE A 15 36.26 -20.10 10.59
CA PHE A 15 35.00 -19.94 9.87
C PHE A 15 34.14 -18.78 10.40
N PHE A 16 34.23 -18.47 11.69
CA PHE A 16 33.53 -17.32 12.28
C PHE A 16 34.13 -15.97 11.82
N MET A 17 35.44 -15.92 11.55
CA MET A 17 36.14 -14.72 11.09
C MET A 17 36.07 -14.49 9.57
N LEU A 18 35.71 -15.52 8.79
CA LEU A 18 35.63 -15.46 7.33
C LEU A 18 34.72 -14.33 6.80
N PRO A 19 33.49 -14.10 7.33
CA PRO A 19 32.61 -13.01 6.88
C PRO A 19 33.23 -11.62 7.09
N ILE A 20 33.93 -11.45 8.22
CA ILE A 20 34.58 -10.17 8.60
C ILE A 20 35.76 -9.90 7.67
N ILE A 21 36.58 -10.91 7.39
CA ILE A 21 37.70 -10.80 6.46
C ILE A 21 37.20 -10.57 5.02
N THR A 22 36.11 -11.24 4.61
CA THR A 22 35.51 -10.99 3.29
C THR A 22 34.96 -9.58 3.14
N GLY A 23 34.44 -8.97 4.21
CA GLY A 23 33.99 -7.57 4.19
C GLY A 23 35.11 -6.53 4.06
N LEU A 24 36.38 -6.93 4.28
CA LEU A 24 37.56 -6.07 4.19
C LEU A 24 38.34 -6.25 2.88
N LEU A 25 38.00 -7.25 2.05
CA LEU A 25 38.60 -7.43 0.74
C LEU A 25 37.93 -6.51 -0.29
N PRO A 26 38.70 -5.78 -1.12
CA PRO A 26 38.13 -4.97 -2.19
C PRO A 26 37.59 -5.90 -3.28
N PHE A 27 36.27 -6.11 -3.31
CA PHE A 27 35.61 -6.78 -4.43
C PHE A 27 35.57 -5.86 -5.65
N PRO A 28 35.88 -6.36 -6.87
CA PRO A 28 35.74 -5.59 -8.08
C PRO A 28 34.27 -5.56 -8.51
N ASN A 29 33.42 -4.79 -7.80
CA ASN A 29 32.24 -4.10 -8.33
C ASN A 29 31.46 -3.22 -7.32
N ASN A 30 32.11 -2.68 -6.28
CA ASN A 30 31.47 -1.70 -5.39
C ASN A 30 31.77 -0.25 -5.79
N GLU A 31 31.61 0.09 -7.07
CA GLU A 31 31.46 1.51 -7.40
C GLU A 31 30.13 2.00 -6.85
N LYS A 32 30.19 2.86 -5.83
CA LYS A 32 29.02 3.59 -5.35
C LYS A 32 28.46 4.39 -6.53
N TYR A 33 27.24 4.08 -6.94
CA TYR A 33 26.48 4.89 -7.88
C TYR A 33 26.49 6.36 -7.40
N LYS A 34 27.16 7.22 -8.16
CA LYS A 34 27.07 8.68 -8.02
C LYS A 34 26.06 9.16 -9.06
N PRO A 35 24.88 9.65 -8.67
CA PRO A 35 23.97 10.26 -9.62
C PRO A 35 24.68 11.47 -10.28
N PRO A 36 24.41 11.75 -11.56
CA PRO A 36 25.02 12.88 -12.25
C PRO A 36 24.60 14.18 -11.55
N MET A 37 25.59 15.01 -11.24
CA MET A 37 25.39 16.35 -10.70
C MET A 37 24.75 17.19 -11.80
N ALA A 38 23.56 17.74 -11.55
CA ALA A 38 22.87 18.59 -12.52
C ALA A 38 23.77 19.77 -12.90
N GLU A 39 24.10 19.91 -14.18
CA GLU A 39 24.70 21.13 -14.70
C GLU A 39 23.68 22.26 -14.56
N GLU A 40 24.00 23.25 -13.74
CA GLU A 40 23.28 24.53 -13.71
C GLU A 40 23.38 25.18 -15.08
N LYS A 41 22.37 24.98 -15.93
CA LYS A 41 22.13 25.88 -17.05
C LYS A 41 21.67 27.22 -16.47
N GLN A 42 22.59 28.17 -16.51
CA GLN A 42 22.34 29.57 -16.18
C GLN A 42 21.25 30.12 -17.11
N VAL A 43 20.02 30.22 -16.61
CA VAL A 43 18.92 30.88 -17.32
C VAL A 43 19.08 32.38 -17.10
N VAL A 44 19.59 33.08 -18.11
CA VAL A 44 19.74 34.53 -18.12
C VAL A 44 18.35 35.15 -18.33
N TYR A 45 17.77 35.73 -17.28
CA TYR A 45 16.64 36.64 -17.41
C TYR A 45 17.16 38.08 -17.48
N ALA A 46 16.90 38.72 -18.62
CA ALA A 46 17.10 40.13 -18.82
C ALA A 46 15.92 40.91 -18.22
N SER A 47 16.20 41.82 -17.28
CA SER A 47 15.37 43.01 -17.07
C SER A 47 16.13 44.06 -16.26
N THR A 48 16.61 45.07 -17.00
CA THR A 48 16.64 46.52 -16.72
C THR A 48 17.11 47.05 -15.35
N ASP A 49 18.13 47.90 -15.45
CA ASP A 49 18.71 48.81 -14.47
C ASP A 49 17.70 49.64 -13.64
N VAL A 50 17.95 49.73 -12.32
CA VAL A 50 18.01 51.01 -11.59
C VAL A 50 19.08 50.91 -10.48
N LYS A 51 19.92 51.96 -10.41
CA LYS A 51 21.10 52.14 -9.56
C LYS A 51 20.80 52.44 -8.07
N SER A 52 21.81 52.09 -7.25
CA SER A 52 22.31 52.74 -5.99
C SER A 52 21.39 52.65 -4.74
N SER A 53 21.84 52.41 -3.51
CA SER A 53 23.14 52.64 -2.85
C SER A 53 23.31 51.77 -1.58
N GLU A 54 24.57 51.47 -1.24
CA GLU A 54 25.20 51.18 0.08
C GLU A 54 24.32 51.01 1.35
N LYS A 55 24.57 49.93 2.13
CA LYS A 55 25.44 49.92 3.34
C LYS A 55 24.98 48.89 4.40
N ALA A 56 25.92 48.04 4.80
CA ALA A 56 26.13 47.35 6.10
C ALA A 56 24.99 46.55 6.81
N SER A 57 25.32 45.27 7.06
CA SER A 57 24.80 44.28 8.04
C SER A 57 24.52 44.83 9.46
N PRO A 58 23.83 44.10 10.39
CA PRO A 58 23.72 42.63 10.50
C PRO A 58 22.35 42.04 10.98
N GLU A 59 22.37 40.72 11.18
CA GLU A 59 21.40 39.80 11.82
C GLU A 59 20.48 39.01 10.88
N VAL A 60 21.03 37.87 10.42
CA VAL A 60 20.25 36.79 9.80
C VAL A 60 19.75 35.88 10.92
N SER A 61 18.48 36.04 11.27
CA SER A 61 17.71 34.99 11.93
C SER A 61 17.39 33.92 10.88
N ALA A 62 17.88 32.71 11.08
CA ALA A 62 17.60 31.57 10.22
C ALA A 62 16.12 31.20 10.37
N THR A 63 15.30 31.66 9.42
CA THR A 63 13.92 31.19 9.27
C THR A 63 13.96 29.89 8.46
N GLU A 64 13.37 28.84 9.03
CA GLU A 64 13.15 27.54 8.41
C GLU A 64 12.53 27.69 7.02
N VAL A 65 13.17 27.09 6.02
CA VAL A 65 12.55 26.88 4.72
C VAL A 65 11.63 25.67 4.87
N THR A 66 10.34 25.91 5.09
CA THR A 66 9.31 24.90 4.87
C THR A 66 9.27 24.59 3.38
N ALA A 67 9.64 23.35 3.02
CA ALA A 67 9.39 22.83 1.69
C ALA A 67 7.87 22.69 1.50
N THR A 68 7.26 23.68 0.84
CA THR A 68 5.90 23.55 0.33
C THR A 68 5.96 22.68 -0.92
N ASP A 69 5.48 21.46 -0.78
CA ASP A 69 5.25 20.50 -1.86
C ASP A 69 4.15 21.08 -2.76
N VAL A 70 4.52 21.74 -3.86
CA VAL A 70 3.57 22.36 -4.79
C VAL A 70 3.13 21.30 -5.81
N ALA A 71 2.33 20.34 -5.34
CA ALA A 71 1.52 19.56 -6.26
C ALA A 71 0.42 20.47 -6.84
N PRO A 72 0.16 20.45 -8.16
CA PRO A 72 -0.95 21.21 -8.73
C PRO A 72 -2.27 20.76 -8.09
N ALA A 73 -3.20 21.69 -7.90
CA ALA A 73 -4.53 21.43 -7.38
C ALA A 73 -5.32 20.59 -8.39
N MET A 74 -5.14 19.26 -8.37
CA MET A 74 -6.14 18.33 -8.88
C MET A 74 -7.37 18.45 -7.98
N ASP A 75 -8.56 18.36 -8.56
CA ASP A 75 -9.76 18.05 -7.79
C ASP A 75 -9.44 16.84 -6.90
N SER A 76 -9.54 17.02 -5.59
CA SER A 76 -9.13 16.00 -4.62
C SER A 76 -10.04 14.80 -4.75
N PHE A 77 -9.49 13.63 -5.08
CA PHE A 77 -10.22 12.37 -5.05
C PHE A 77 -9.95 11.67 -3.72
N ASP A 78 -10.94 11.70 -2.84
CA ASP A 78 -10.84 11.23 -1.46
C ASP A 78 -11.14 9.74 -1.37
N VAL A 79 -10.19 8.98 -0.82
CA VAL A 79 -10.29 7.53 -0.66
C VAL A 79 -10.24 7.15 0.82
N MET A 80 -11.21 6.35 1.27
CA MET A 80 -11.15 5.75 2.60
C MET A 80 -10.77 4.28 2.53
N PHE A 81 -9.82 3.86 3.37
CA PHE A 81 -9.54 2.45 3.62
C PHE A 81 -10.28 1.95 4.85
N VAL A 82 -10.87 0.76 4.72
CA VAL A 82 -11.49 -0.01 5.79
C VAL A 82 -10.79 -1.37 5.82
N PHE A 83 -10.61 -1.93 7.00
CA PHE A 83 -10.02 -3.24 7.19
C PHE A 83 -10.93 -4.07 8.09
N THR A 84 -12.04 -4.58 7.54
CA THR A 84 -13.00 -5.37 8.32
C THR A 84 -12.32 -6.58 8.98
N HIS A 85 -11.41 -7.25 8.27
CA HIS A 85 -10.54 -8.28 8.84
C HIS A 85 -9.11 -7.77 9.03
N SER A 86 -8.93 -6.76 9.90
CA SER A 86 -7.66 -6.04 10.12
C SER A 86 -6.41 -6.89 10.34
N HIS A 87 -6.54 -8.06 10.96
CA HIS A 87 -5.42 -8.97 11.27
C HIS A 87 -5.12 -9.99 10.19
N GLU A 88 -5.82 -9.98 9.05
CA GLU A 88 -5.41 -10.81 7.91
C GLU A 88 -3.98 -10.48 7.49
N THR A 89 -3.23 -11.52 7.15
CA THR A 89 -1.84 -11.39 6.70
C THR A 89 -1.51 -12.46 5.66
N TYR A 90 -0.29 -12.42 5.17
CA TYR A 90 0.25 -13.37 4.20
C TYR A 90 1.34 -14.19 4.87
N LYS A 91 1.39 -15.49 4.59
CA LYS A 91 2.38 -16.38 5.21
C LYS A 91 3.82 -15.88 5.02
N PRO A 92 4.24 -15.41 3.83
CA PRO A 92 5.62 -14.94 3.67
C PRO A 92 5.96 -13.71 4.52
N PHE A 93 4.98 -12.88 4.89
CA PHE A 93 5.23 -11.72 5.75
C PHE A 93 5.62 -12.19 7.15
N ILE A 94 4.82 -13.11 7.70
CA ILE A 94 5.03 -13.65 9.04
C ILE A 94 6.30 -14.50 9.10
N GLU A 95 6.52 -15.33 8.08
CA GLU A 95 7.73 -16.16 8.00
C GLU A 95 8.99 -15.29 8.02
N ASN A 96 8.99 -14.18 7.29
CA ASN A 96 10.09 -13.22 7.29
C ASN A 96 10.21 -12.43 8.60
N ALA A 97 9.10 -12.14 9.27
CA ALA A 97 9.09 -11.33 10.49
C ALA A 97 9.51 -12.14 11.73
N ASN A 98 9.01 -13.38 11.88
CA ASN A 98 9.19 -14.17 13.11
C ASN A 98 9.38 -15.68 12.88
N GLY A 99 9.41 -16.15 11.63
CA GLY A 99 9.66 -17.56 11.28
C GLY A 99 8.47 -18.50 11.46
N THR A 100 7.28 -17.97 11.75
CA THR A 100 6.03 -18.75 11.81
C THR A 100 5.24 -18.66 10.50
N VAL A 101 4.26 -19.56 10.31
CA VAL A 101 3.47 -19.64 9.07
C VAL A 101 1.99 -19.50 9.42
N GLU A 102 1.56 -18.25 9.56
CA GLU A 102 0.19 -17.90 9.94
C GLU A 102 -0.48 -17.05 8.85
N VAL A 103 -1.81 -17.03 8.86
CA VAL A 103 -2.63 -16.20 7.94
C VAL A 103 -3.41 -15.11 8.68
N TYR A 104 -3.23 -15.04 10.01
CA TYR A 104 -3.65 -13.94 10.86
C TYR A 104 -2.54 -13.62 11.87
N ASP A 105 -2.30 -12.35 12.15
CA ASP A 105 -1.33 -11.89 13.15
C ASP A 105 -1.72 -10.49 13.68
N ASP A 106 -1.49 -10.21 14.96
CA ASP A 106 -1.89 -8.92 15.57
C ASP A 106 -0.84 -7.81 15.40
N GLN A 107 0.33 -8.10 14.83
CA GLN A 107 1.41 -7.13 14.61
C GLN A 107 1.73 -6.91 13.12
N THR A 108 1.80 -8.00 12.35
CA THR A 108 2.19 -8.00 10.94
C THR A 108 0.98 -8.38 10.09
N ASN A 109 0.16 -7.39 9.74
CA ASN A 109 -1.15 -7.59 9.10
C ASN A 109 -1.53 -6.45 8.15
N LEU A 110 -2.66 -6.59 7.45
CA LEU A 110 -3.17 -5.56 6.54
C LEU A 110 -3.31 -4.18 7.21
N PHE A 111 -3.81 -4.11 8.44
CA PHE A 111 -3.96 -2.84 9.15
C PHE A 111 -2.62 -2.16 9.42
N SER A 112 -1.57 -2.91 9.75
CA SER A 112 -0.21 -2.38 9.90
C SER A 112 0.38 -1.79 8.61
N MET A 113 -0.13 -2.20 7.44
CA MET A 113 0.31 -1.71 6.12
C MET A 113 -0.34 -0.37 5.72
N GLN A 114 -1.32 0.10 6.48
CA GLN A 114 -2.19 1.22 6.10
C GLN A 114 -1.43 2.47 5.65
N LYS A 115 -0.37 2.85 6.38
CA LYS A 115 0.38 4.08 6.09
C LYS A 115 1.09 4.00 4.74
N THR A 116 1.74 2.86 4.46
CA THR A 116 2.41 2.62 3.18
C THR A 116 1.42 2.60 2.03
N MET A 117 0.25 1.98 2.21
CA MET A 117 -0.81 1.96 1.20
C MET A 117 -1.31 3.38 0.90
N GLU A 118 -1.56 4.18 1.94
CA GLU A 118 -1.97 5.58 1.79
C GLU A 118 -0.92 6.40 1.02
N ASP A 119 0.36 6.20 1.31
CA ASP A 119 1.44 6.91 0.64
C ASP A 119 1.51 6.57 -0.87
N TYR A 120 1.29 5.31 -1.26
CA TYR A 120 1.15 4.94 -2.67
C TYR A 120 -0.05 5.61 -3.35
N PHE A 121 -1.16 5.79 -2.64
CA PHE A 121 -2.33 6.50 -3.15
C PHE A 121 -2.04 8.01 -3.31
N ARG A 122 -1.40 8.64 -2.31
CA ARG A 122 -0.99 10.05 -2.35
C ARG A 122 -0.04 10.35 -3.51
N LEU A 123 0.92 9.45 -3.77
CA LEU A 123 1.83 9.56 -4.93
C LEU A 123 1.10 9.54 -6.29
N ASN A 124 -0.14 9.03 -6.33
CA ASN A 124 -0.98 9.01 -7.53
C ASN A 124 -2.07 10.11 -7.53
N GLY A 125 -1.98 11.10 -6.63
CA GLY A 125 -2.93 12.21 -6.55
C GLY A 125 -4.26 11.85 -5.88
N LEU A 126 -4.29 10.76 -5.11
CA LEU A 126 -5.47 10.31 -4.36
C LEU A 126 -5.28 10.66 -2.88
N ASN A 127 -6.25 11.34 -2.28
CA ASN A 127 -6.20 11.68 -0.86
C ASN A 127 -6.73 10.50 -0.04
N ALA A 128 -5.82 9.58 0.32
CA ALA A 128 -6.17 8.39 1.09
C ALA A 128 -6.07 8.62 2.61
N LYS A 129 -7.09 8.12 3.32
CA LYS A 129 -7.09 7.97 4.79
C LYS A 129 -7.68 6.64 5.22
N THR A 130 -7.22 6.12 6.34
CA THR A 130 -7.76 4.90 6.93
C THR A 130 -8.80 5.21 8.01
N LEU A 131 -9.87 4.41 8.06
CA LEU A 131 -10.76 4.34 9.22
C LEU A 131 -9.98 3.69 10.37
N ASP A 132 -9.64 4.48 11.39
CA ASP A 132 -8.79 4.08 12.53
C ASP A 132 -9.55 3.16 13.52
N VAL A 133 -9.86 1.95 13.06
CA VAL A 133 -10.56 0.91 13.81
C VAL A 133 -9.88 -0.43 13.54
N ASP A 134 -9.09 -0.91 14.50
CA ASP A 134 -8.60 -2.29 14.48
C ASP A 134 -9.72 -3.25 14.92
N VAL A 135 -10.50 -3.69 13.94
CA VAL A 135 -11.72 -4.51 14.12
C VAL A 135 -11.42 -5.83 14.83
N MET A 136 -10.33 -6.50 14.49
CA MET A 136 -9.95 -7.78 15.10
C MET A 136 -9.50 -7.61 16.55
N THR A 137 -8.78 -6.54 16.88
CA THR A 137 -8.49 -6.18 18.28
C THR A 137 -9.78 -5.90 19.05
N LEU A 138 -10.71 -5.15 18.48
CA LEU A 138 -12.00 -4.86 19.13
C LEU A 138 -12.85 -6.12 19.32
N ASN A 139 -12.87 -7.03 18.34
CA ASN A 139 -13.53 -8.33 18.47
C ASN A 139 -12.93 -9.12 19.64
N LYS A 140 -11.60 -9.24 19.71
CA LYS A 140 -10.89 -9.94 20.78
C LYS A 140 -11.22 -9.36 22.16
N GLN A 141 -11.22 -8.04 22.29
CA GLN A 141 -11.55 -7.34 23.54
C GLN A 141 -12.98 -7.60 24.01
N ASN A 142 -13.92 -7.78 23.07
CA ASN A 142 -15.33 -8.03 23.37
C ASN A 142 -15.71 -9.53 23.37
N GLY A 143 -14.74 -10.44 23.22
CA GLY A 143 -15.01 -11.88 23.14
C GLY A 143 -15.79 -12.30 21.89
N LEU A 144 -15.72 -11.52 20.82
CA LEU A 144 -16.37 -11.79 19.54
C LEU A 144 -15.44 -12.59 18.61
N THR A 145 -16.06 -13.39 17.74
CA THR A 145 -15.33 -14.12 16.68
C THR A 145 -15.22 -13.28 15.42
N ILE A 146 -14.37 -13.68 14.47
CA ILE A 146 -14.21 -13.02 13.17
C ILE A 146 -15.53 -12.85 12.39
N ASN A 147 -16.51 -13.72 12.60
CA ASN A 147 -17.82 -13.62 11.93
C ASN A 147 -18.60 -12.36 12.33
N ALA A 148 -18.27 -11.74 13.47
CA ALA A 148 -18.89 -10.49 13.91
C ALA A 148 -18.24 -9.24 13.30
N SER A 149 -17.16 -9.36 12.52
CA SER A 149 -16.33 -8.22 12.10
C SER A 149 -17.11 -7.15 11.31
N TYR A 150 -17.99 -7.57 10.39
CA TYR A 150 -18.84 -6.65 9.64
C TYR A 150 -19.77 -5.86 10.56
N ASP A 151 -20.42 -6.53 11.52
CA ASP A 151 -21.27 -5.89 12.53
C ASP A 151 -20.47 -4.96 13.45
N THR A 152 -19.24 -5.36 13.82
CA THR A 152 -18.35 -4.59 14.68
C THR A 152 -17.91 -3.28 14.03
N VAL A 153 -17.51 -3.29 12.75
CA VAL A 153 -17.01 -2.09 12.06
C VAL A 153 -18.13 -1.15 11.60
N ARG A 154 -19.30 -1.71 11.25
CA ARG A 154 -20.45 -0.98 10.69
C ARG A 154 -20.83 0.31 11.43
N PRO A 155 -20.97 0.36 12.77
CA PRO A 155 -21.33 1.61 13.46
C PRO A 155 -20.25 2.70 13.36
N TYR A 156 -18.96 2.32 13.33
CA TYR A 156 -17.86 3.27 13.18
C TYR A 156 -17.82 3.84 11.76
N LEU A 157 -17.93 2.96 10.77
CA LEU A 157 -18.00 3.35 9.37
C LEU A 157 -19.21 4.26 9.10
N LYS A 158 -20.38 3.93 9.63
CA LYS A 158 -21.57 4.79 9.50
C LYS A 158 -21.35 6.17 10.10
N LYS A 159 -20.79 6.25 11.31
CA LYS A 159 -20.48 7.53 11.97
C LYS A 159 -19.50 8.38 11.16
N GLU A 160 -18.49 7.74 10.57
CA GLU A 160 -17.52 8.41 9.70
C GLU A 160 -18.21 8.99 8.44
N LEU A 161 -19.10 8.23 7.81
CA LEU A 161 -19.85 8.65 6.62
C LEU A 161 -20.95 9.69 6.89
N GLU A 162 -21.35 9.88 8.14
CA GLU A 162 -22.23 10.99 8.54
C GLU A 162 -21.49 12.34 8.56
N GLN A 163 -20.16 12.32 8.72
CA GLN A 163 -19.32 13.50 8.90
C GLN A 163 -18.49 13.85 7.66
N ASN A 164 -18.08 12.82 6.91
CA ASN A 164 -17.16 12.95 5.79
C ASN A 164 -17.73 12.28 4.55
N ARG A 165 -17.34 12.78 3.38
CA ARG A 165 -17.67 12.19 2.08
C ARG A 165 -16.39 11.65 1.45
N TYR A 166 -16.52 10.55 0.72
CA TYR A 166 -15.44 9.91 -0.02
C TYR A 166 -15.89 9.62 -1.43
N ASP A 167 -14.97 9.73 -2.39
CA ASP A 167 -15.19 9.34 -3.78
C ASP A 167 -15.02 7.84 -3.98
N LEU A 168 -14.29 7.17 -3.08
CA LEU A 168 -14.16 5.72 -3.05
C LEU A 168 -13.90 5.21 -1.62
N ILE A 169 -14.51 4.09 -1.26
CA ILE A 169 -14.23 3.39 0.00
C ILE A 169 -13.78 1.97 -0.36
N LEU A 170 -12.61 1.55 0.14
CA LEU A 170 -12.05 0.24 -0.10
C LEU A 170 -11.98 -0.53 1.22
N ASP A 171 -12.79 -1.58 1.35
CA ASP A 171 -12.60 -2.60 2.38
C ASP A 171 -11.56 -3.62 1.86
N ILE A 172 -10.37 -3.59 2.44
CA ILE A 172 -9.20 -4.30 1.92
C ILE A 172 -9.02 -5.62 2.67
N HIS A 173 -9.04 -6.71 1.90
CA HIS A 173 -8.90 -8.09 2.37
C HIS A 173 -7.77 -8.82 1.62
N ARG A 174 -7.43 -10.00 2.14
CA ARG A 174 -6.49 -10.95 1.55
C ARG A 174 -7.22 -12.27 1.26
N ASP A 175 -7.18 -12.74 0.01
CA ASP A 175 -7.93 -13.95 -0.38
C ASP A 175 -7.34 -15.19 0.32
N SER A 176 -8.18 -16.18 0.60
CA SER A 176 -7.77 -17.50 1.10
C SER A 176 -7.01 -18.36 0.07
N LEU A 177 -7.02 -17.96 -1.21
CA LEU A 177 -6.41 -18.72 -2.30
C LEU A 177 -4.88 -18.67 -2.31
N LYS A 178 -4.28 -19.69 -2.95
CA LYS A 178 -2.83 -19.85 -3.12
C LYS A 178 -2.27 -19.03 -4.30
N ALA A 179 -0.95 -18.81 -4.28
CA ALA A 179 -0.21 -18.01 -5.28
C ALA A 179 -0.48 -18.39 -6.75
N ASN A 180 -0.73 -19.67 -7.05
CA ASN A 180 -1.05 -20.11 -8.42
C ASN A 180 -2.33 -19.45 -8.99
N ASN A 181 -3.25 -19.03 -8.12
CA ASN A 181 -4.46 -18.32 -8.49
C ASN A 181 -4.34 -16.80 -8.29
N THR A 182 -3.46 -16.38 -7.38
CA THR A 182 -3.40 -14.99 -6.90
C THR A 182 -2.16 -14.23 -7.33
N THR A 183 -1.24 -14.83 -8.10
CA THR A 183 -0.04 -14.15 -8.63
C THR A 183 -0.07 -14.07 -10.15
N ILE A 184 0.42 -12.98 -10.71
CA ILE A 184 0.70 -12.82 -12.15
C ILE A 184 2.12 -12.30 -12.35
N ALA A 185 2.82 -12.84 -13.35
CA ALA A 185 4.08 -12.29 -13.82
C ALA A 185 3.83 -11.36 -15.01
N HIS A 186 4.33 -10.13 -14.93
CA HIS A 186 4.31 -9.17 -16.03
C HIS A 186 5.70 -8.57 -16.19
N LYS A 187 6.30 -8.69 -17.38
CA LYS A 187 7.67 -8.22 -17.66
C LYS A 187 8.71 -8.72 -16.62
N ASN A 188 8.65 -10.00 -16.29
CA ASN A 188 9.52 -10.67 -15.29
C ASN A 188 9.39 -10.13 -13.85
N VAL A 189 8.34 -9.38 -13.54
CA VAL A 189 8.02 -8.92 -12.18
C VAL A 189 6.69 -9.54 -11.76
N ASN A 190 6.63 -10.05 -10.52
CA ASN A 190 5.42 -10.65 -9.97
C ASN A 190 4.56 -9.62 -9.24
N TYR A 191 3.25 -9.79 -9.38
CA TYR A 191 2.21 -8.95 -8.77
C TYR A 191 1.15 -9.83 -8.13
N ALA A 192 0.63 -9.39 -6.98
CA ALA A 192 -0.59 -9.94 -6.42
C ALA A 192 -1.78 -9.55 -7.31
N LYS A 193 -2.67 -10.48 -7.64
CA LYS A 193 -3.89 -10.18 -8.40
C LYS A 193 -4.95 -9.56 -7.50
N VAL A 194 -5.84 -8.77 -8.08
CA VAL A 194 -6.95 -8.14 -7.34
C VAL A 194 -8.28 -8.75 -7.76
N ALA A 195 -9.13 -9.13 -6.81
CA ALA A 195 -10.54 -9.44 -7.07
C ALA A 195 -11.45 -8.43 -6.37
N PHE A 196 -12.63 -8.20 -6.92
CA PHE A 196 -13.65 -7.37 -6.30
C PHE A 196 -14.80 -8.27 -5.83
N VAL A 197 -15.21 -8.15 -4.58
CA VAL A 197 -16.35 -8.89 -4.04
C VAL A 197 -17.55 -7.96 -3.98
N ILE A 198 -18.68 -8.42 -4.53
CA ILE A 198 -19.94 -7.68 -4.51
C ILE A 198 -20.98 -8.49 -3.76
N GLY A 199 -21.55 -7.89 -2.72
CA GLY A 199 -22.67 -8.44 -1.97
C GLY A 199 -23.95 -8.30 -2.78
N ALA A 200 -24.40 -9.37 -3.44
CA ALA A 200 -25.58 -9.33 -4.29
C ALA A 200 -26.90 -9.32 -3.48
N GLU A 201 -26.84 -9.34 -2.15
CA GLU A 201 -27.99 -9.11 -1.26
C GLU A 201 -28.15 -7.64 -0.86
N ASN A 202 -27.17 -6.77 -1.16
CA ASN A 202 -27.36 -5.32 -1.13
C ASN A 202 -28.36 -4.93 -2.23
N PRO A 203 -29.53 -4.33 -1.94
CA PRO A 203 -30.51 -3.98 -2.97
C PRO A 203 -29.98 -2.99 -4.02
N ASN A 204 -28.93 -2.24 -3.68
CA ASN A 204 -28.31 -1.23 -4.55
C ASN A 204 -26.94 -1.67 -5.11
N TYR A 205 -26.59 -2.97 -5.04
CA TYR A 205 -25.26 -3.48 -5.41
C TYR A 205 -24.78 -3.09 -6.81
N LYS A 206 -25.70 -2.75 -7.73
CA LYS A 206 -25.38 -2.36 -9.11
C LYS A 206 -24.48 -1.13 -9.18
N ALA A 207 -24.59 -0.21 -8.24
CA ALA A 207 -23.71 0.96 -8.18
C ALA A 207 -22.27 0.52 -7.82
N ASN A 208 -22.12 -0.29 -6.77
CA ASN A 208 -20.83 -0.86 -6.36
C ASN A 208 -20.23 -1.70 -7.51
N LEU A 209 -21.06 -2.50 -8.19
CA LEU A 209 -20.66 -3.30 -9.34
C LEU A 209 -20.12 -2.44 -10.50
N SER A 210 -20.70 -1.26 -10.75
CA SER A 210 -20.21 -0.34 -11.79
C SER A 210 -18.81 0.16 -11.47
N TYR A 211 -18.60 0.66 -10.24
CA TYR A 211 -17.28 1.10 -9.77
C TYR A 211 -16.24 -0.02 -9.87
N ALA A 212 -16.59 -1.21 -9.39
CA ALA A 212 -15.69 -2.36 -9.43
C ALA A 212 -15.30 -2.76 -10.87
N ASN A 213 -16.25 -2.70 -11.81
CA ASN A 213 -15.97 -2.99 -13.22
C ASN A 213 -15.04 -1.95 -13.86
N GLU A 214 -15.24 -0.66 -13.59
CA GLU A 214 -14.39 0.40 -14.13
C GLU A 214 -12.94 0.27 -13.64
N ILE A 215 -12.74 0.06 -12.34
CA ILE A 215 -11.40 -0.13 -11.76
C ILE A 215 -10.78 -1.44 -12.26
N SER A 216 -11.55 -2.54 -12.31
CA SER A 216 -11.10 -3.83 -12.87
C SER A 216 -10.60 -3.70 -14.31
N GLN A 217 -11.34 -2.98 -15.16
CA GLN A 217 -10.92 -2.71 -16.53
C GLN A 217 -9.66 -1.83 -16.58
N SER A 218 -9.57 -0.82 -15.72
CA SER A 218 -8.40 0.06 -15.64
C SER A 218 -7.14 -0.71 -15.21
N LEU A 219 -7.23 -1.58 -14.20
CA LEU A 219 -6.16 -2.49 -13.78
C LEU A 219 -5.67 -3.35 -14.94
N ASN A 220 -6.60 -3.97 -15.67
CA ASN A 220 -6.27 -4.86 -16.79
C ASN A 220 -5.71 -4.11 -18.01
N LYS A 221 -5.97 -2.80 -18.16
CA LYS A 221 -5.31 -1.94 -19.16
C LYS A 221 -3.85 -1.65 -18.80
N ILE A 222 -3.52 -1.54 -17.51
CA ILE A 222 -2.14 -1.30 -17.04
C ILE A 222 -1.33 -2.60 -17.06
N ILE A 223 -1.86 -3.66 -16.44
CA ILE A 223 -1.26 -5.00 -16.42
C ILE A 223 -2.34 -6.02 -16.81
N PRO A 224 -2.23 -6.66 -17.99
CA PRO A 224 -3.20 -7.66 -18.43
C PRO A 224 -3.37 -8.80 -17.41
N ASN A 225 -4.62 -9.11 -17.06
CA ASN A 225 -5.02 -10.14 -16.09
C ASN A 225 -4.57 -9.90 -14.64
N LEU A 226 -4.24 -8.65 -14.29
CA LEU A 226 -3.99 -8.28 -12.89
C LEU A 226 -5.29 -8.34 -12.08
N SER A 227 -6.41 -7.90 -12.65
CA SER A 227 -7.70 -8.14 -12.02
C SER A 227 -8.24 -9.52 -12.36
N ARG A 228 -8.69 -10.24 -11.33
CA ARG A 228 -9.48 -11.48 -11.42
C ARG A 228 -10.96 -11.23 -11.72
N GLY A 229 -11.36 -9.97 -11.84
CA GLY A 229 -12.74 -9.58 -12.09
C GLY A 229 -13.59 -9.52 -10.83
N ILE A 230 -14.90 -9.63 -11.04
CA ILE A 230 -15.92 -9.47 -10.01
C ILE A 230 -16.39 -10.84 -9.51
N ILE A 231 -16.56 -10.96 -8.20
CA ILE A 231 -17.09 -12.12 -7.51
C ILE A 231 -18.36 -11.69 -6.78
N GLU A 232 -19.52 -12.03 -7.34
CA GLU A 232 -20.79 -11.81 -6.67
C GLU A 232 -21.03 -12.89 -5.60
N LYS A 233 -21.47 -12.45 -4.41
CA LYS A 233 -21.69 -13.30 -3.25
C LYS A 233 -23.12 -13.07 -2.73
N GLN A 234 -23.88 -14.15 -2.58
CA GLN A 234 -25.23 -14.18 -2.03
C GLN A 234 -25.53 -15.57 -1.46
N GLY A 235 -26.49 -15.65 -0.55
CA GLY A 235 -26.97 -16.90 0.02
C GLY A 235 -26.20 -17.35 1.26
N LYS A 236 -26.42 -18.61 1.64
CA LYS A 236 -25.90 -19.15 2.90
C LYS A 236 -24.37 -19.26 2.90
N GLY A 237 -23.76 -18.87 4.01
CA GLY A 237 -22.32 -19.03 4.26
C GLY A 237 -21.46 -17.85 3.81
N VAL A 238 -22.09 -16.75 3.40
CA VAL A 238 -21.46 -15.47 3.08
C VAL A 238 -22.22 -14.35 3.80
N ASP A 239 -21.60 -13.19 3.95
CA ASP A 239 -22.28 -12.02 4.50
C ASP A 239 -23.37 -11.49 3.55
N GLY A 240 -23.06 -11.45 2.25
CA GLY A 240 -24.03 -11.09 1.21
C GLY A 240 -24.24 -9.58 1.01
N VAL A 241 -23.78 -8.73 1.94
CA VAL A 241 -23.93 -7.26 1.87
C VAL A 241 -22.59 -6.53 2.00
N TYR A 242 -21.70 -7.01 2.87
CA TYR A 242 -20.33 -6.52 3.10
C TYR A 242 -20.26 -5.03 3.42
N ASN A 243 -21.25 -4.51 4.15
CA ASN A 243 -21.47 -3.07 4.41
C ASN A 243 -21.58 -2.19 3.14
N GLN A 244 -21.69 -2.78 1.94
CA GLN A 244 -21.79 -2.05 0.67
C GLN A 244 -23.10 -1.27 0.53
N ASP A 245 -24.10 -1.59 1.35
CA ASP A 245 -25.35 -0.85 1.45
C ASP A 245 -25.18 0.54 2.13
N LEU A 246 -24.04 0.80 2.78
CA LEU A 246 -23.74 2.10 3.39
C LEU A 246 -23.30 3.16 2.36
N SER A 247 -22.78 2.75 1.20
CA SER A 247 -22.39 3.68 0.14
C SER A 247 -22.27 3.01 -1.22
N ASP A 248 -22.73 3.71 -2.26
CA ASP A 248 -22.72 3.25 -3.65
C ASP A 248 -21.31 3.00 -4.22
N ASN A 249 -20.29 3.59 -3.58
CA ASN A 249 -18.88 3.51 -3.95
C ASN A 249 -18.02 2.75 -2.92
N LEU A 250 -18.64 1.94 -2.05
CA LEU A 250 -17.90 1.04 -1.16
C LEU A 250 -17.64 -0.28 -1.86
N LEU A 251 -16.36 -0.65 -1.99
CA LEU A 251 -15.93 -1.89 -2.62
C LEU A 251 -15.15 -2.75 -1.62
N LEU A 252 -15.42 -4.04 -1.62
CA LEU A 252 -14.53 -5.02 -1.01
C LEU A 252 -13.53 -5.47 -2.07
N ILE A 253 -12.24 -5.36 -1.77
CA ILE A 253 -11.16 -5.83 -2.63
C ILE A 253 -10.34 -6.93 -1.94
N GLU A 254 -10.00 -7.95 -2.71
CA GLU A 254 -9.10 -9.01 -2.30
C GLU A 254 -7.76 -8.78 -2.99
N VAL A 255 -6.71 -8.48 -2.24
CA VAL A 255 -5.37 -8.25 -2.78
C VAL A 255 -4.52 -9.49 -2.56
N GLY A 256 -4.22 -10.20 -3.64
CA GLY A 256 -3.46 -11.45 -3.56
C GLY A 256 -4.20 -12.53 -2.76
N GLY A 257 -3.45 -13.49 -2.25
CA GLY A 257 -3.91 -14.51 -1.33
C GLY A 257 -2.77 -15.01 -0.44
N ILE A 258 -3.04 -16.01 0.40
CA ILE A 258 -2.21 -16.42 1.57
C ILE A 258 -0.70 -16.63 1.31
N ASP A 259 -0.28 -16.90 0.07
CA ASP A 259 1.11 -17.19 -0.28
C ASP A 259 1.82 -16.01 -0.98
N ASN A 260 1.17 -14.84 -1.15
CA ASN A 260 1.80 -13.67 -1.79
C ASN A 260 2.83 -12.98 -0.89
N THR A 261 3.84 -12.38 -1.52
CA THR A 261 4.91 -11.64 -0.81
C THR A 261 4.58 -10.15 -0.66
N GLU A 262 5.23 -9.47 0.29
CA GLU A 262 5.04 -8.03 0.56
C GLU A 262 5.31 -7.18 -0.67
N ASP A 263 6.39 -7.50 -1.35
CA ASP A 263 6.81 -6.97 -2.63
C ASP A 263 5.72 -7.08 -3.70
N GLU A 264 5.08 -8.25 -3.84
CA GLU A 264 4.00 -8.47 -4.81
C GLU A 264 2.75 -7.64 -4.46
N VAL A 265 2.44 -7.53 -3.17
CA VAL A 265 1.27 -6.79 -2.67
C VAL A 265 1.46 -5.29 -2.88
N TYR A 266 2.57 -4.71 -2.44
CA TYR A 266 2.80 -3.26 -2.60
C TYR A 266 2.94 -2.82 -4.05
N ARG A 267 3.57 -3.64 -4.91
CA ARG A 267 3.56 -3.38 -6.35
C ARG A 267 2.14 -3.32 -6.91
N THR A 268 1.27 -4.20 -6.45
CA THR A 268 -0.15 -4.19 -6.84
C THR A 268 -0.89 -2.99 -6.28
N ILE A 269 -0.66 -2.60 -5.02
CA ILE A 269 -1.27 -1.39 -4.43
C ILE A 269 -0.88 -0.13 -5.23
N ALA A 270 0.37 -0.02 -5.65
CA ALA A 270 0.83 1.08 -6.51
C ALA A 270 0.09 1.10 -7.86
N VAL A 271 -0.11 -0.07 -8.49
CA VAL A 271 -0.87 -0.18 -9.75
C VAL A 271 -2.37 0.09 -9.55
N LEU A 272 -2.93 -0.32 -8.41
CA LEU A 272 -4.32 -0.02 -8.04
C LEU A 272 -4.54 1.49 -7.88
N ALA A 273 -3.67 2.17 -7.14
CA ALA A 273 -3.69 3.63 -7.02
C ALA A 273 -3.61 4.32 -8.39
N GLN A 274 -2.70 3.86 -9.26
CA GLN A 274 -2.58 4.37 -10.62
C GLN A 274 -3.84 4.12 -11.45
N ALA A 275 -4.47 2.94 -11.32
CA ALA A 275 -5.70 2.60 -12.03
C ALA A 275 -6.87 3.49 -11.62
N ILE A 276 -7.04 3.72 -10.31
CA ILE A 276 -8.09 4.60 -9.76
C ILE A 276 -7.87 6.04 -10.22
N SER A 277 -6.63 6.53 -10.10
CA SER A 277 -6.24 7.87 -10.57
C SER A 277 -6.54 8.07 -12.06
N LYS A 278 -6.15 7.11 -12.92
CA LYS A 278 -6.45 7.17 -14.36
C LYS A 278 -7.94 7.13 -14.70
N THR A 279 -8.75 6.47 -13.87
CA THR A 279 -10.19 6.34 -14.11
C THR A 279 -10.93 7.62 -13.74
N TYR A 280 -10.59 8.23 -12.60
CA TYR A 280 -11.42 9.28 -11.99
C TYR A 280 -10.76 10.65 -11.87
N VAL A 281 -9.42 10.70 -11.81
CA VAL A 281 -8.68 11.95 -11.66
C VAL A 281 -8.29 12.45 -13.05
N LYS A 282 -8.94 13.52 -13.51
CA LYS A 282 -8.56 14.19 -14.74
C LYS A 282 -7.22 14.89 -14.52
N LYS A 283 -6.20 14.50 -15.27
CA LYS A 283 -5.02 15.35 -15.43
C LYS A 283 -5.38 16.45 -16.42
N GLU A 284 -5.24 17.71 -16.03
CA GLU A 284 -5.20 18.78 -17.02
C GLU A 284 -4.03 18.48 -17.95
N GLU A 285 -4.34 18.04 -19.17
CA GLU A 285 -3.36 17.99 -20.23
C GLU A 285 -3.09 19.45 -20.63
N ASN A 286 -1.95 19.98 -20.18
CA ASN A 286 -1.43 21.25 -20.71
C ASN A 286 -1.18 21.06 -22.21
N LEU A 287 -2.12 21.53 -23.03
CA LEU A 287 -2.01 21.68 -24.49
C LEU A 287 -0.98 22.73 -24.87
#